data_AF-A0A9D4P7H2-F1
#
_entry.id   AF-A0A9D4P7H2-F1
#
_cell.length_a   1.000
_cell.length_b   1.000
_cell.length_c   1.000
_cell.angle_alpha   90.00
_cell.angle_beta   90.00
_cell.angle_gamma   90.00
#
_symmetry.space_group_name_H-M   'P 1'
#
loop_
_entity.id
_entity.type
_entity.pdbx_description
1 polymer ?
#
loop_
_entity_poly.entity_id
_entity_poly.type
_entity_poly.pdbx_seq_one_letter_code
_entity_poly.pdbx_strand_id
1 'polypeptide(L)'
;MTRTNSKLGRKYFTPRKLLTPKKRHSDSLRKRRDKNRAFKEIKFYQKTTCLLIQKLPFMRLVKDILEDLRPQIGYRWKETALLALQEMAENYLISLFEDSNIVASNSKRITIKVEDMQLVRRIRGLSDICNR
;
A
#
# COMPACT_ATOMS: atom_id res chain seq x y z
N MET A 1 58.80 -59.05 -0.67
CA MET A 1 57.65 -58.50 0.11
C MET A 1 57.63 -57.00 -0.13
N THR A 2 56.73 -56.53 -1.03
CA THR A 2 55.66 -55.53 -0.77
C THR A 2 56.20 -54.13 -0.36
N ARG A 3 55.93 -52.99 -1.01
CA ARG A 3 54.70 -52.38 -1.56
C ARG A 3 55.11 -51.05 -2.26
N THR A 4 54.84 -50.87 -3.55
CA THR A 4 53.83 -49.96 -4.16
C THR A 4 53.89 -48.45 -3.85
N ASN A 5 54.16 -47.67 -4.92
CA ASN A 5 53.80 -46.27 -5.19
C ASN A 5 52.52 -45.76 -4.49
N SER A 6 52.47 -44.47 -4.11
CA SER A 6 51.31 -43.62 -4.47
C SER A 6 51.57 -42.12 -4.28
N LYS A 7 51.11 -41.38 -5.29
CA LYS A 7 51.19 -39.94 -5.49
C LYS A 7 50.31 -39.19 -4.47
N LEU A 8 50.82 -38.10 -3.91
CA LEU A 8 50.03 -37.10 -3.17
C LEU A 8 49.08 -36.39 -4.13
N GLY A 9 47.85 -36.92 -4.25
CA GLY A 9 46.76 -36.29 -5.00
C GLY A 9 46.16 -35.11 -4.23
N ARG A 10 46.24 -33.91 -4.82
CA ARG A 10 45.44 -32.74 -4.42
C ARG A 10 43.97 -33.14 -4.41
N LYS A 11 43.34 -33.10 -3.22
CA LYS A 11 41.88 -33.24 -3.09
C LYS A 11 41.23 -32.00 -3.71
N TYR A 12 40.51 -32.19 -4.82
CA TYR A 12 39.62 -31.16 -5.36
C TYR A 12 38.45 -30.98 -4.39
N PHE A 13 38.29 -29.76 -3.86
CA PHE A 13 37.11 -29.36 -3.11
C PHE A 13 35.98 -29.14 -4.11
N THR A 14 34.98 -30.01 -4.15
CA THR A 14 33.79 -29.78 -4.97
C THR A 14 32.88 -28.77 -4.26
N PRO A 15 32.36 -27.74 -4.96
CA PRO A 15 31.46 -26.78 -4.36
C PRO A 15 30.15 -27.48 -3.97
N ARG A 16 29.79 -27.38 -2.69
CA ARG A 16 28.49 -27.81 -2.16
C ARG A 16 27.39 -27.08 -2.94
N LYS A 17 26.59 -27.81 -3.73
CA LYS A 17 25.37 -27.26 -4.34
C LYS A 17 24.56 -26.58 -3.23
N LEU A 18 24.38 -25.27 -3.33
CA LEU A 18 23.43 -24.53 -2.51
C LEU A 18 22.04 -25.11 -2.82
N LEU A 19 21.50 -25.90 -1.89
CA LEU A 19 20.12 -26.36 -1.97
C LEU A 19 19.24 -25.11 -1.96
N THR A 20 18.60 -24.81 -3.09
CA THR A 20 17.53 -23.80 -3.11
C THR A 20 16.41 -24.30 -2.19
N PRO A 21 15.86 -23.46 -1.30
CA PRO A 21 14.83 -23.91 -0.37
C PRO A 21 13.61 -24.39 -1.17
N LYS A 22 13.28 -25.68 -1.04
CA LYS A 22 12.06 -26.27 -1.62
C LYS A 22 10.85 -25.61 -0.95
N LYS A 23 10.08 -24.81 -1.70
CA LYS A 23 8.84 -24.15 -1.22
C LYS A 23 7.94 -25.18 -0.51
N ARG A 24 7.63 -24.94 0.76
CA ARG A 24 6.75 -25.83 1.54
C ARG A 24 5.32 -25.68 1.01
N HIS A 25 4.60 -26.80 0.86
CA HIS A 25 3.21 -26.83 0.39
C HIS A 25 2.26 -25.96 1.23
N SER A 26 2.61 -25.71 2.51
CA SER A 26 1.93 -24.77 3.39
C SER A 26 1.97 -23.31 2.91
N ASP A 27 3.07 -22.88 2.29
CA ASP A 27 3.29 -21.50 1.88
C ASP A 27 2.43 -21.13 0.66
N SER A 28 2.17 -22.10 -0.23
CA SER A 28 1.28 -21.90 -1.38
C SER A 28 -0.19 -21.82 -0.96
N LEU A 29 -0.61 -22.63 0.01
CA LEU A 29 -1.97 -22.61 0.58
C LEU A 29 -2.24 -21.32 1.36
N ARG A 30 -1.28 -20.85 2.17
CA ARG A 30 -1.38 -19.57 2.89
C ARG A 30 -1.52 -18.39 1.92
N LYS A 31 -0.67 -18.34 0.89
CA LYS A 31 -0.71 -17.30 -0.16
C LYS A 31 -2.02 -17.28 -0.96
N ARG A 32 -2.64 -18.45 -1.24
CA ARG A 32 -3.97 -18.51 -1.89
C ARG A 32 -5.08 -17.96 -0.99
N ARG A 33 -5.02 -18.25 0.31
CA ARG A 33 -6.00 -17.77 1.30
C ARG A 33 -5.96 -16.24 1.42
N ASP A 34 -4.76 -15.66 1.47
CA ASP A 34 -4.55 -14.21 1.57
C ASP A 34 -5.02 -13.47 0.31
N LYS A 35 -4.72 -14.01 -0.89
CA LYS A 35 -5.23 -13.44 -2.15
C LYS A 35 -6.76 -13.42 -2.20
N ASN A 36 -7.40 -14.51 -1.77
CA ASN A 36 -8.86 -14.60 -1.74
C ASN A 36 -9.50 -13.62 -0.75
N ARG A 37 -8.78 -13.22 0.31
CA ARG A 37 -9.26 -12.21 1.27
C ARG A 37 -9.26 -10.81 0.65
N ALA A 38 -8.16 -10.41 0.01
CA ALA A 38 -8.07 -9.10 -0.66
C ALA A 38 -9.18 -8.91 -1.73
N PHE A 39 -9.44 -9.93 -2.56
CA PHE A 39 -10.53 -9.86 -3.53
C PHE A 39 -11.92 -9.75 -2.91
N LYS A 40 -12.14 -10.38 -1.75
CA LYS A 40 -13.40 -10.25 -1.01
C LYS A 40 -13.56 -8.85 -0.43
N GLU A 41 -12.50 -8.30 0.14
CA GLU A 41 -12.47 -6.93 0.69
C GLU A 41 -12.73 -5.90 -0.40
N ILE A 42 -12.06 -6.00 -1.56
CA ILE A 42 -12.31 -5.10 -2.71
C ILE A 42 -13.79 -5.14 -3.12
N LYS A 43 -14.35 -6.34 -3.33
CA LYS A 43 -15.77 -6.48 -3.72
C LYS A 43 -16.73 -5.94 -2.66
N PHE A 44 -16.41 -6.13 -1.39
CA PHE A 44 -17.20 -5.62 -0.29
C PHE A 44 -17.20 -4.09 -0.27
N TYR A 45 -16.01 -3.47 -0.25
CA TYR A 45 -15.87 -2.01 -0.18
C TYR A 45 -16.35 -1.29 -1.43
N GLN A 46 -16.32 -1.92 -2.60
CA GLN A 46 -16.92 -1.36 -3.82
C GLN A 46 -18.46 -1.44 -3.84
N LYS A 47 -19.05 -2.34 -3.05
CA LYS A 47 -20.51 -2.50 -2.97
C LYS A 47 -21.15 -1.60 -1.91
N THR A 48 -20.42 -1.32 -0.83
CA THR A 48 -20.89 -0.50 0.30
C THR A 48 -20.39 0.93 0.19
N THR A 49 -21.15 1.90 0.69
CA THR A 49 -20.81 3.34 0.65
C THR A 49 -20.56 3.93 2.03
N CYS A 50 -20.25 3.10 3.03
CA CYS A 50 -19.99 3.57 4.39
C CYS A 50 -18.66 4.34 4.47
N LEU A 51 -18.61 5.39 5.30
CA LEU A 51 -17.37 6.08 5.63
C LEU A 51 -16.38 5.12 6.29
N LEU A 52 -15.13 5.13 5.81
CA LEU A 52 -14.08 4.21 6.22
C LEU A 52 -13.18 4.81 7.30
N ILE A 53 -13.03 6.14 7.34
CA ILE A 53 -12.23 6.82 8.35
C ILE A 53 -13.05 6.95 9.63
N GLN A 54 -12.42 6.71 10.78
CA GLN A 54 -13.06 6.90 12.07
C GLN A 54 -13.38 8.38 12.30
N LYS A 55 -14.62 8.68 12.69
CA LYS A 55 -15.13 10.06 12.83
C LYS A 55 -14.36 10.89 13.87
N LEU A 56 -14.02 10.30 15.02
CA LEU A 56 -13.37 11.03 16.13
C LEU A 56 -11.95 11.53 15.79
N PRO A 57 -11.01 10.72 15.28
CA PRO A 57 -9.70 11.21 14.89
C PRO A 57 -9.78 12.20 13.71
N PHE A 58 -10.68 11.99 12.74
CA PHE A 58 -10.90 12.95 11.66
C PHE A 58 -11.37 14.31 12.21
N MET A 59 -12.31 14.31 13.15
CA MET A 59 -12.76 15.54 13.81
C MET A 59 -11.63 16.29 14.52
N ARG A 60 -10.76 15.57 15.24
CA ARG A 60 -9.63 16.18 15.95
C ARG A 60 -8.68 16.84 14.94
N LEU A 61 -8.30 16.12 13.89
CA LEU A 61 -7.44 16.63 12.84
C LEU A 61 -8.01 17.89 12.16
N VAL A 62 -9.31 17.90 11.85
CA VAL A 62 -9.97 19.07 11.26
C VAL A 62 -9.94 20.27 12.21
N LYS A 63 -10.13 20.06 13.51
CA LYS A 63 -10.05 21.13 14.52
C LYS A 63 -8.62 21.65 14.67
N ASP A 64 -7.64 20.75 14.73
CA ASP A 64 -6.22 21.11 14.86
C ASP A 64 -5.77 21.98 13.68
N ILE A 65 -6.10 21.58 12.44
CA ILE A 65 -5.81 22.37 11.24
C ILE A 65 -6.50 23.74 11.27
N LEU A 66 -7.74 23.81 11.74
CA LEU A 66 -8.46 25.09 11.79
C LEU A 66 -7.85 26.05 12.83
N GLU A 67 -7.40 25.53 13.97
CA GLU A 67 -6.70 26.33 14.98
C GLU A 67 -5.38 26.88 14.42
N ASP A 68 -4.63 26.07 13.66
CA ASP A 68 -3.41 26.53 12.98
C ASP A 68 -3.69 27.62 11.93
N LEU A 69 -4.80 27.52 11.20
CA LEU A 69 -5.18 28.48 10.16
C LEU A 69 -5.74 29.79 10.73
N ARG A 70 -6.51 29.71 11.82
CA ARG A 70 -7.21 30.85 12.44
C ARG A 70 -7.26 30.66 13.96
N PRO A 71 -6.18 31.02 14.65
CA PRO A 71 -6.10 30.83 16.09
C PRO A 71 -7.13 31.72 16.82
N GLN A 72 -7.57 31.26 17.99
CA GLN A 72 -8.40 32.02 18.97
C GLN A 72 -9.85 32.32 18.56
N ILE A 73 -10.30 31.88 17.39
CA ILE A 73 -11.72 31.94 17.04
C ILE A 73 -12.38 30.66 17.55
N GLY A 74 -13.16 30.76 18.63
CA GLY A 74 -13.86 29.62 19.23
C GLY A 74 -14.93 29.04 18.30
N TYR A 75 -14.54 28.17 17.36
CA TYR A 75 -15.44 27.58 16.38
C TYR A 75 -16.34 26.50 16.98
N ARG A 76 -17.67 26.68 16.83
CA ARG A 76 -18.66 25.64 17.13
C ARG A 76 -18.99 24.85 15.87
N TRP A 77 -18.74 23.54 15.91
CA TRP A 77 -18.93 22.65 14.77
C TRP A 77 -20.36 22.09 14.72
N LYS A 78 -20.94 22.05 13.51
CA LYS A 78 -22.13 21.27 13.21
C LYS A 78 -21.72 19.86 12.79
N GLU A 79 -22.47 18.86 13.22
CA GLU A 79 -22.21 17.46 12.85
C GLU A 79 -22.30 17.26 11.32
N THR A 80 -23.32 17.83 10.68
CA THR A 80 -23.52 17.73 9.23
C THR A 80 -22.37 18.32 8.42
N ALA A 81 -21.75 19.40 8.90
CA ALA A 81 -20.60 20.02 8.24
C ALA A 81 -19.37 19.10 8.32
N LEU A 82 -19.14 18.46 9.48
CA LEU A 82 -18.03 17.54 9.64
C LEU A 82 -18.19 16.28 8.78
N LEU A 83 -19.42 15.75 8.68
CA LEU A 83 -19.73 14.61 7.81
C LEU A 83 -19.48 14.95 6.34
N ALA A 84 -19.94 16.12 5.88
CA ALA A 84 -19.71 16.56 4.50
C ALA A 84 -18.21 16.72 4.18
N LEU A 85 -17.42 17.26 5.11
CA LEU A 85 -15.96 17.33 4.97
C LEU A 85 -15.33 15.94 4.87
N GLN A 86 -15.80 15.00 5.69
CA GLN A 86 -15.30 13.63 5.67
C GLN A 86 -15.64 12.91 4.36
N GLU A 87 -16.90 13.01 3.90
CA GLU A 87 -17.35 12.44 2.63
C GLU A 87 -16.51 12.97 1.45
N MET A 88 -16.28 14.28 1.40
CA MET A 88 -15.48 14.89 0.35
C MET A 88 -14.02 14.45 0.40
N ALA A 89 -13.42 14.39 1.59
CA ALA A 89 -12.04 13.93 1.76
C ALA A 89 -11.85 12.47 1.37
N GLU A 90 -12.75 11.57 1.79
CA GLU A 90 -12.68 10.15 1.42
C GLU A 90 -12.89 9.95 -0.08
N ASN A 91 -13.88 10.63 -0.68
CA ASN A 91 -14.13 10.56 -2.11
C ASN A 91 -12.92 11.04 -2.93
N TYR A 92 -12.27 12.11 -2.49
CA TYR A 92 -11.05 12.60 -3.12
C TYR A 92 -9.91 11.56 -3.09
N LEU A 93 -9.68 10.97 -1.92
CA LEU A 93 -8.65 9.94 -1.75
C LEU A 93 -8.92 8.70 -2.60
N ILE A 94 -10.17 8.25 -2.67
CA ILE A 94 -10.58 7.12 -3.52
C ILE A 94 -10.24 7.41 -4.98
N SER A 95 -10.67 8.56 -5.51
CA SER A 95 -10.37 8.96 -6.89
C SER A 95 -8.87 9.03 -7.15
N LEU A 96 -8.08 9.57 -6.22
CA LEU A 96 -6.61 9.64 -6.36
C LEU A 96 -5.97 8.24 -6.40
N PHE A 97 -6.45 7.30 -5.57
CA PHE A 97 -5.94 5.93 -5.55
C PHE A 97 -6.36 5.12 -6.77
N GLU A 98 -7.54 5.36 -7.34
CA GLU A 98 -7.98 4.74 -8.60
C GLU A 98 -7.03 5.11 -9.74
N ASP A 99 -6.74 6.40 -9.92
CA ASP A 99 -5.79 6.87 -10.92
C ASP A 99 -4.37 6.33 -10.66
N SER A 100 -3.95 6.32 -9.40
CA SER A 100 -2.62 5.80 -9.02
C SER A 100 -2.49 4.30 -9.30
N ASN A 101 -3.58 3.54 -9.18
CA ASN A 101 -3.62 2.13 -9.51
C ASN A 101 -3.48 1.89 -11.02
N ILE A 102 -4.07 2.75 -11.86
CA ILE A 102 -3.89 2.71 -13.32
C ILE A 102 -2.41 2.93 -13.67
N VAL A 103 -1.76 3.92 -13.05
CA VAL A 103 -0.33 4.21 -13.26
C VAL A 103 0.57 3.05 -12.81
N ALA A 104 0.28 2.43 -11.66
CA ALA A 104 1.01 1.26 -11.18
C ALA A 104 0.88 0.08 -12.16
N SER A 105 -0.33 -0.16 -12.67
CA SER A 105 -0.63 -1.19 -13.67
C SER A 105 0.10 -0.94 -14.99
N ASN A 106 0.13 0.31 -15.46
CA ASN A 106 0.87 0.73 -16.65
C ASN A 106 2.38 0.42 -16.52
N SER A 107 2.91 0.46 -15.30
CA SER A 107 4.29 0.10 -14.98
C SER A 107 4.50 -1.41 -14.70
N LYS A 108 3.53 -2.27 -15.00
CA LYS A 108 3.52 -3.72 -14.72
C LYS A 108 3.66 -4.08 -13.23
N ARG A 109 3.22 -3.19 -12.34
CA ARG A 109 3.21 -3.40 -10.88
C ARG A 109 1.77 -3.53 -10.37
N ILE A 110 1.62 -4.26 -9.27
CA ILE A 110 0.34 -4.36 -8.53
C ILE A 110 0.35 -3.46 -7.30
N THR A 111 1.54 -3.18 -6.75
CA THR A 111 1.71 -2.33 -5.56
C THR A 111 1.86 -0.88 -5.97
N ILE A 112 0.99 -0.02 -5.43
CA ILE A 112 1.03 1.44 -5.59
C ILE A 112 2.21 2.00 -4.79
N LYS A 113 2.92 2.97 -5.37
CA LYS A 113 4.01 3.71 -4.75
C LYS A 113 3.71 5.21 -4.65
N VAL A 114 4.51 5.92 -3.86
CA VAL A 114 4.46 7.39 -3.74
C VAL A 114 4.70 8.07 -5.10
N GLU A 115 5.60 7.51 -5.92
CA GLU A 115 5.89 7.97 -7.28
C GLU A 115 4.63 7.98 -8.17
N ASP A 116 3.75 6.98 -8.02
CA ASP A 116 2.52 6.87 -8.81
C ASP A 116 1.55 8.01 -8.43
N MET A 117 1.39 8.28 -7.13
CA MET A 117 0.54 9.38 -6.63
C MET A 117 1.09 10.76 -7.02
N GLN A 118 2.40 10.96 -6.94
CA GLN A 118 3.05 12.19 -7.35
C GLN A 118 2.86 12.46 -8.85
N LEU A 119 2.99 11.41 -9.68
CA LEU A 119 2.75 11.51 -11.11
C LEU A 119 1.28 11.87 -11.40
N VAL A 120 0.33 11.19 -10.76
CA VAL A 120 -1.11 11.51 -10.92
C VAL A 120 -1.40 12.95 -10.56
N ARG A 121 -0.94 13.42 -9.40
CA ARG A 121 -1.11 14.82 -8.98
C ARG A 121 -0.52 15.77 -10.02
N ARG A 122 0.67 15.48 -10.55
CA ARG A 122 1.30 16.32 -11.56
C ARG A 122 0.49 16.37 -12.87
N ILE A 123 -0.10 15.26 -13.29
CA ILE A 123 -0.92 15.17 -14.50
C ILE A 123 -2.26 15.89 -14.32
N ARG A 124 -2.90 15.75 -13.15
CA ARG A 124 -4.16 16.44 -12.83
C ARG A 124 -3.99 17.97 -12.86
N GLY A 125 -2.79 18.48 -12.61
CA GLY A 125 -2.47 19.89 -12.80
C GLY A 125 -3.15 20.81 -11.78
N LEU A 126 -3.32 22.09 -12.14
CA LEU A 126 -3.85 23.15 -11.27
C LEU A 126 -5.37 23.05 -10.97
N SER A 127 -6.08 22.17 -11.68
CA SER A 127 -7.50 21.91 -11.42
C SER A 127 -7.71 20.98 -10.22
N ASP A 128 -6.66 20.31 -9.74
CA ASP A 128 -6.72 19.45 -8.57
C ASP A 128 -6.78 20.29 -7.27
N ILE A 129 -7.67 19.90 -6.36
CA ILE A 129 -7.92 20.59 -5.09
C ILE A 129 -6.62 20.70 -4.26
N CYS A 130 -5.73 19.71 -4.36
CA CYS A 130 -4.48 19.68 -3.59
C CYS A 130 -3.27 20.34 -4.29
N ASN A 131 -3.42 20.83 -5.51
CA ASN A 131 -2.34 21.48 -6.27
C ASN A 131 -2.53 22.99 -6.41
N ARG A 132 -3.61 23.52 -5.84
CA ARG A 132 -3.86 24.96 -5.70
C ARG A 132 -3.26 25.45 -4.38
#